data_AF-A0AAJ6L2I8-F1
#
_entry.id   AF-A0AAJ6L2I8-F1
#
_cell.length_a   1.000
_cell.length_b   1.000
_cell.length_c   1.000
_cell.angle_alpha   90.00
_cell.angle_beta   90.00
_cell.angle_gamma   90.00
#
_symmetry.space_group_name_H-M   'P 1'
#
loop_
_entity.id
_entity.type
_entity.pdbx_description
1 polymer ?
#
loop_
_entity_poly.entity_id
_entity_poly.type
_entity_poly.pdbx_seq_one_letter_code
_entity_poly.pdbx_strand_id
1 'polypeptide(L)'
;MSTSFRRKAAAITFAVLGLTLAGGGIAVAQPTAKAPVEAAQPAARGTSAQPPVTAESARKAKAALSAKATTLAASATTVVVNANGTKARGTGTVIKYGTGQYEVQFGTVVTAGTFVASIGRADACCVPPSGEVAVAPRLGTPNAVFVQTRNSAGTPTDLGFHLVVHLS
;
A
#
# COMPACT_ATOMS: atom_id res chain seq x y z
N MET A 1 27.96 41.85 -59.76
CA MET A 1 27.13 40.63 -59.73
C MET A 1 27.34 39.93 -58.39
N SER A 2 26.24 39.73 -57.66
CA SER A 2 25.90 38.68 -56.66
C SER A 2 27.05 37.89 -55.99
N THR A 3 27.10 37.64 -54.68
CA THR A 3 26.14 37.72 -53.55
C THR A 3 26.91 37.46 -52.25
N SER A 4 26.53 38.12 -51.15
CA SER A 4 27.13 37.95 -49.82
C SER A 4 26.13 37.34 -48.81
N PHE A 5 26.70 36.83 -47.72
CA PHE A 5 26.23 35.82 -46.78
C PHE A 5 25.13 36.22 -45.76
N ARG A 6 24.28 35.21 -45.44
CA ARG A 6 23.81 34.69 -44.14
C ARG A 6 23.62 35.62 -42.91
N ARG A 7 22.46 35.37 -42.23
CA ARG A 7 22.18 35.13 -40.77
C ARG A 7 21.28 36.15 -40.02
N LYS A 8 20.23 35.54 -39.42
CA LYS A 8 19.71 35.67 -38.04
C LYS A 8 18.70 36.78 -37.64
N ALA A 9 17.71 36.26 -36.89
CA ALA A 9 17.04 36.78 -35.70
C ALA A 9 15.99 37.89 -35.88
N ALA A 10 14.74 37.53 -35.59
CA ALA A 10 13.64 38.48 -35.37
C ALA A 10 13.41 38.63 -33.86
N ALA A 11 13.55 39.87 -33.43
CA ALA A 11 13.17 40.49 -32.16
C ALA A 11 12.66 41.88 -32.59
N ILE A 12 11.75 42.60 -31.94
CA ILE A 12 10.95 42.52 -30.73
C ILE A 12 10.00 43.77 -30.85
N THR A 13 8.94 43.81 -30.04
CA THR A 13 8.16 45.00 -29.58
C THR A 13 7.19 45.78 -30.47
N PHE A 14 5.91 45.67 -30.10
CA PHE A 14 5.01 46.71 -29.57
C PHE A 14 5.34 48.19 -29.81
N ALA A 15 4.39 48.92 -30.39
CA ALA A 15 4.04 50.27 -29.93
C ALA A 15 2.62 50.67 -30.37
N VAL A 16 2.02 51.49 -29.51
CA VAL A 16 0.61 51.84 -29.36
C VAL A 16 0.26 53.11 -30.16
N LEU A 17 -1.05 53.31 -30.33
CA LEU A 17 -1.77 54.60 -30.23
C LEU A 17 -2.25 55.24 -31.54
N GLY A 18 -3.57 55.40 -31.63
CA GLY A 18 -4.26 56.20 -32.63
C GLY A 18 -5.64 56.60 -32.13
N LEU A 19 -5.66 57.53 -31.17
CA LEU A 19 -6.85 58.21 -30.67
C LEU A 19 -7.41 59.13 -31.76
N THR A 20 -8.64 58.88 -32.24
CA THR A 20 -9.41 59.88 -32.99
C THR A 20 -10.78 60.07 -32.37
N LEU A 21 -10.92 61.28 -31.83
CA LEU A 21 -12.06 61.89 -31.19
C LEU A 21 -12.91 62.62 -32.24
N ALA A 22 -14.16 62.22 -32.47
CA ALA A 22 -15.26 63.10 -32.91
C ALA A 22 -16.57 62.33 -33.10
N GLY A 23 -17.58 62.66 -32.28
CA GLY A 23 -18.99 62.52 -32.65
C GLY A 23 -19.84 61.52 -31.86
N GLY A 24 -20.61 62.04 -30.89
CA GLY A 24 -21.92 61.47 -30.51
C GLY A 24 -21.93 60.64 -29.22
N GLY A 25 -22.72 61.10 -28.23
CA GLY A 25 -22.73 60.59 -26.87
C GLY A 25 -23.34 59.19 -26.63
N ILE A 26 -22.96 58.67 -25.46
CA ILE A 26 -23.61 57.72 -24.54
C ILE A 26 -23.97 56.29 -25.01
N ALA A 27 -23.28 55.29 -24.44
CA ALA A 27 -23.77 54.55 -23.27
C ALA A 27 -22.79 53.43 -22.87
N VAL A 28 -22.31 53.44 -21.62
CA VAL A 28 -21.61 52.29 -21.03
C VAL A 28 -22.67 51.24 -20.68
N ALA A 29 -22.60 50.08 -21.31
CA ALA A 29 -23.27 48.86 -20.85
C ALA A 29 -22.22 47.76 -20.72
N GLN A 30 -21.85 47.41 -19.49
CA GLN A 30 -21.04 46.23 -19.19
C GLN A 30 -21.83 44.97 -19.55
N PRO A 31 -21.29 44.05 -20.37
CA PRO A 31 -21.73 42.67 -20.35
C PRO A 31 -20.99 41.97 -19.19
N THR A 32 -21.75 41.53 -18.20
CA THR A 32 -21.29 40.66 -17.11
C THR A 32 -20.70 39.37 -17.70
N ALA A 33 -19.37 39.28 -17.72
CA ALA A 33 -18.68 38.06 -18.13
C ALA A 33 -18.91 36.96 -17.08
N LYS A 34 -19.66 35.94 -17.46
CA LYS A 34 -19.72 34.66 -16.73
C LYS A 34 -18.33 34.01 -16.84
N ALA A 35 -17.61 33.93 -15.73
CA ALA A 35 -16.28 33.34 -15.68
C ALA A 35 -16.28 31.89 -16.21
N PRO A 36 -15.24 31.44 -16.93
CA PRO A 36 -15.11 30.05 -17.34
C PRO A 36 -15.07 29.17 -16.09
N VAL A 37 -15.83 28.08 -16.12
CA VAL A 37 -15.79 27.05 -15.08
C VAL A 37 -14.36 26.52 -15.03
N GLU A 38 -13.64 26.90 -13.97
CA GLU A 38 -12.32 26.41 -13.62
C GLU A 38 -12.40 24.89 -13.63
N ALA A 39 -11.67 24.27 -14.56
CA ALA A 39 -11.53 22.82 -14.61
C ALA A 39 -11.11 22.36 -13.22
N ALA A 40 -11.99 21.66 -12.50
CA ALA A 40 -11.71 21.18 -11.16
C ALA A 40 -10.48 20.28 -11.22
N GLN A 41 -9.33 20.87 -10.89
CA GLN A 41 -8.07 20.16 -10.83
C GLN A 41 -8.24 19.06 -9.76
N PRO A 42 -7.91 17.79 -10.05
CA PRO A 42 -8.02 16.72 -9.07
C PRO A 42 -7.28 17.14 -7.80
N ALA A 43 -7.96 17.03 -6.65
CA ALA A 43 -7.41 17.44 -5.37
C ALA A 43 -6.00 16.86 -5.19
N ALA A 44 -5.06 17.71 -4.74
CA ALA A 44 -3.69 17.32 -4.50
C ALA A 44 -3.64 16.05 -3.64
N ARG A 45 -2.89 15.04 -4.12
CA ARG A 45 -2.65 13.81 -3.37
C ARG A 45 -2.08 14.17 -2.01
N GLY A 46 -2.77 13.76 -0.93
CA GLY A 46 -2.39 14.08 0.44
C GLY A 46 -0.89 13.85 0.69
N THR A 47 -0.25 14.79 1.37
CA THR A 47 1.17 14.68 1.76
C THR A 47 1.40 13.35 2.46
N SER A 48 2.49 12.63 2.16
CA SER A 48 2.90 11.39 2.84
C SER A 48 3.27 11.56 4.33
N ALA A 49 2.87 12.68 4.94
CA ALA A 49 3.11 13.01 6.32
C ALA A 49 2.00 12.41 7.20
N GLN A 50 2.41 11.84 8.33
CA GLN A 50 1.47 11.41 9.36
C GLN A 50 0.79 12.63 10.01
N PRO A 51 -0.45 12.48 10.50
CA PRO A 51 -1.10 13.51 11.31
C PRO A 51 -0.28 13.89 12.55
N PRO A 52 -0.40 15.13 13.05
CA PRO A 52 0.30 15.57 14.26
C PRO A 52 -0.15 14.77 15.51
N VAL A 53 0.82 14.43 16.37
CA VAL A 53 0.60 13.72 17.64
C VAL A 53 -0.21 14.60 18.60
N THR A 54 -1.30 14.08 19.14
CA THR A 54 -2.12 14.83 20.11
C THR A 54 -1.53 14.77 21.51
N ALA A 55 -1.77 15.79 22.33
CA ALA A 55 -1.32 15.81 23.73
C ALA A 55 -1.87 14.62 24.56
N GLU A 56 -3.06 14.11 24.22
CA GLU A 56 -3.62 12.91 24.84
C GLU A 56 -2.84 11.65 24.46
N SER A 57 -2.54 11.45 23.18
CA SER A 57 -1.76 10.30 22.71
C SER A 57 -0.37 10.26 23.36
N ALA A 58 0.28 11.42 23.52
CA ALA A 58 1.55 11.55 24.22
C ALA A 58 1.44 11.18 25.72
N ARG A 59 0.38 11.63 26.41
CA ARG A 59 0.13 11.27 27.82
C ARG A 59 -0.08 9.76 28.00
N LYS A 60 -0.89 9.12 27.13
CA LYS A 60 -1.13 7.66 27.16
C LYS A 60 0.16 6.87 26.92
N ALA A 61 0.97 7.28 25.94
CA ALA A 61 2.26 6.65 25.66
C ALA A 61 3.21 6.73 26.87
N LYS A 62 3.30 7.90 27.52
CA LYS A 62 4.13 8.10 28.71
C LYS A 62 3.66 7.25 29.90
N ALA A 63 2.34 7.14 30.11
CA ALA A 63 1.78 6.28 31.15
C ALA A 63 2.10 4.80 30.90
N ALA A 64 1.98 4.32 29.64
CA ALA A 64 2.30 2.94 29.28
C ALA A 64 3.79 2.59 29.48
N LEU A 65 4.70 3.51 29.12
CA LEU A 65 6.15 3.37 29.39
C LEU A 65 6.46 3.29 30.89
N SER A 66 5.71 4.04 31.70
CA SER A 66 5.92 4.11 33.16
C SER A 66 5.37 2.88 33.89
N ALA A 67 4.48 2.11 33.26
CA ALA A 67 3.85 0.91 33.83
C ALA A 67 4.79 -0.32 33.92
N LYS A 68 6.11 -0.13 33.70
CA LYS A 68 7.13 -1.16 33.46
C LYS A 68 6.76 -2.04 32.27
N ALA A 69 7.44 -1.82 31.14
CA ALA A 69 7.51 -2.81 30.08
C ALA A 69 8.14 -4.09 30.66
N THR A 70 7.34 -5.08 31.01
CA THR A 70 7.81 -6.44 31.25
C THR A 70 8.57 -6.88 30.01
N THR A 71 9.72 -7.53 30.16
CA THR A 71 10.33 -8.26 29.04
C THR A 71 9.30 -9.26 28.53
N LEU A 72 8.68 -8.98 27.38
CA LEU A 72 7.78 -9.91 26.71
C LEU A 72 8.63 -11.11 26.28
N ALA A 73 8.58 -12.18 27.06
CA ALA A 73 9.07 -13.49 26.66
C ALA A 73 8.04 -14.10 25.71
N ALA A 74 7.94 -13.55 24.51
CA ALA A 74 7.03 -14.06 23.51
C ALA A 74 7.72 -15.16 22.70
N SER A 75 7.01 -16.27 22.50
CA SER A 75 7.54 -17.41 21.76
C SER A 75 7.08 -17.31 20.31
N ALA A 76 8.04 -17.27 19.39
CA ALA A 76 7.78 -17.29 17.96
C ALA A 76 8.08 -18.68 17.40
N THR A 77 7.10 -19.25 16.72
CA THR A 77 7.26 -20.50 15.97
C THR A 77 7.11 -20.21 14.48
N THR A 78 7.98 -20.79 13.66
CA THR A 78 7.94 -20.64 12.20
C THR A 78 7.72 -21.98 11.53
N VAL A 79 6.94 -21.98 10.46
CA VAL A 79 6.71 -23.12 9.57
C VAL A 79 6.88 -22.68 8.13
N VAL A 80 7.66 -23.43 7.37
CA VAL A 80 7.83 -23.18 5.93
C VAL A 80 7.24 -24.34 5.16
N VAL A 81 6.34 -24.01 4.24
CA VAL A 81 5.56 -24.99 3.47
C VAL A 81 5.86 -24.82 1.99
N ASN A 82 6.15 -25.94 1.33
CA ASN A 82 6.37 -26.01 -0.11
C ASN A 82 5.05 -25.84 -0.87
N ALA A 83 5.13 -25.41 -2.14
CA ALA A 83 3.94 -25.27 -2.98
C ALA A 83 3.16 -26.58 -3.18
N ASN A 84 3.80 -27.74 -3.05
CA ASN A 84 3.11 -29.03 -3.10
C ASN A 84 2.37 -29.39 -1.79
N GLY A 85 2.37 -28.51 -0.79
CA GLY A 85 1.71 -28.70 0.51
C GLY A 85 2.53 -29.50 1.53
N THR A 86 3.79 -29.83 1.25
CA THR A 86 4.66 -30.50 2.20
C THR A 86 5.38 -29.51 3.11
N LYS A 87 5.59 -29.89 4.37
CA LYS A 87 6.42 -29.12 5.30
C LYS A 87 7.88 -29.20 4.88
N ALA A 88 8.51 -28.05 4.64
CA ALA A 88 9.93 -27.97 4.33
C ALA A 88 10.79 -27.92 5.61
N ARG A 89 10.38 -27.09 6.58
CA ARG A 89 11.08 -26.91 7.87
C ARG A 89 10.17 -26.23 8.89
N GLY A 90 10.60 -26.20 10.16
CA GLY A 90 9.87 -25.56 11.25
C GLY A 90 9.03 -26.55 12.08
N THR A 91 8.20 -26.01 12.96
CA THR A 91 7.49 -26.78 13.99
C THR A 91 6.02 -26.99 13.65
N GLY A 92 5.51 -28.20 13.82
CA GLY A 92 4.09 -28.52 13.58
C GLY A 92 3.89 -29.45 12.39
N THR A 93 2.63 -29.81 12.15
CA THR A 93 2.21 -30.74 11.10
C THR A 93 1.40 -29.99 10.06
N VAL A 94 1.72 -30.18 8.78
CA VAL A 94 1.02 -29.52 7.66
C VAL A 94 0.09 -30.52 7.00
N ILE A 95 -1.16 -30.12 6.85
CA ILE A 95 -2.20 -30.90 6.18
C ILE A 95 -2.75 -30.05 5.03
N LYS A 96 -2.83 -30.62 3.83
CA LYS A 96 -3.45 -29.98 2.67
C LYS A 96 -4.83 -30.60 2.45
N TYR A 97 -5.88 -29.78 2.40
CA TYR A 97 -7.27 -30.25 2.21
C TYR A 97 -7.82 -30.01 0.81
N GLY A 98 -7.22 -29.08 0.07
CA GLY A 98 -7.62 -28.73 -1.28
C GLY A 98 -6.62 -27.76 -1.89
N THR A 99 -6.87 -27.35 -3.13
CA THR A 99 -6.02 -26.38 -3.82
C THR A 99 -5.95 -25.07 -3.02
N GLY A 100 -4.74 -24.67 -2.67
CA GLY A 100 -4.44 -23.47 -1.89
C GLY A 100 -5.02 -23.48 -0.48
N GLN A 101 -5.39 -24.62 0.09
CA GLN A 101 -6.00 -24.72 1.42
C GLN A 101 -5.22 -25.66 2.31
N TYR A 102 -4.71 -25.12 3.41
CA TYR A 102 -3.81 -25.82 4.33
C TYR A 102 -4.23 -25.61 5.77
N GLU A 103 -3.84 -26.55 6.61
CA GLU A 103 -3.85 -26.42 8.06
C GLU A 103 -2.47 -26.75 8.61
N VAL A 104 -2.03 -25.93 9.53
CA VAL A 104 -0.79 -26.13 10.27
C VAL A 104 -1.14 -26.34 11.73
N GLN A 105 -0.92 -27.55 12.21
CA GLN A 105 -1.19 -27.98 13.57
C GLN A 105 0.07 -27.88 14.43
N PHE A 106 -0.07 -27.37 15.64
CA PHE A 106 1.00 -27.18 16.61
C PHE A 106 0.79 -28.09 17.83
N GLY A 107 1.86 -28.29 18.60
CA GLY A 107 1.81 -29.05 19.87
C GLY A 107 1.18 -28.27 21.03
N THR A 108 0.76 -27.03 20.81
CA THR A 108 0.20 -26.13 21.83
C THR A 108 -1.03 -25.43 21.26
N VAL A 109 -1.91 -24.97 22.15
CA VAL A 109 -3.03 -24.10 21.76
C VAL A 109 -2.47 -22.78 21.23
N VAL A 110 -2.98 -22.34 20.08
CA VAL A 110 -2.51 -21.12 19.39
C VAL A 110 -3.60 -20.09 19.18
N THR A 111 -4.82 -20.31 19.69
CA THR A 111 -6.00 -19.46 19.44
C THR A 111 -5.82 -17.98 19.77
N ALA A 112 -5.04 -17.65 20.79
CA ALA A 112 -4.73 -16.26 21.18
C ALA A 112 -3.48 -15.70 20.48
N GLY A 113 -2.87 -16.46 19.58
CA GLY A 113 -1.65 -16.10 18.89
C GLY A 113 -1.87 -15.09 17.78
N THR A 114 -0.81 -14.34 17.47
CA THR A 114 -0.73 -13.54 16.24
C THR A 114 -0.19 -14.42 15.12
N PHE A 115 -0.90 -14.47 13.99
CA PHE A 115 -0.50 -15.22 12.81
C PHE A 115 -0.10 -14.27 11.69
N VAL A 116 1.08 -14.48 11.13
CA VAL A 116 1.54 -13.75 9.95
C VAL A 116 2.03 -14.76 8.93
N ALA A 117 1.59 -14.61 7.69
CA ALA A 117 2.13 -15.41 6.60
C ALA A 117 2.54 -14.54 5.42
N SER A 118 3.51 -15.04 4.66
CA SER A 118 3.90 -14.51 3.36
C SER A 118 3.95 -15.63 2.34
N ILE A 119 3.64 -15.31 1.09
CA ILE A 119 3.94 -16.21 -0.03
C ILE A 119 5.46 -16.28 -0.19
N GLY A 120 6.00 -17.49 -0.27
CA GLY A 120 7.44 -17.72 -0.22
C GLY A 120 7.82 -19.11 -0.70
N ARG A 121 9.12 -19.30 -0.93
CA ARG A 121 9.67 -20.61 -1.27
C ARG A 121 10.57 -21.13 -0.17
N ALA A 122 10.74 -22.44 -0.10
CA ALA A 122 11.61 -23.06 0.90
C ALA A 122 13.09 -23.04 0.50
N ASP A 123 13.37 -23.04 -0.81
CA ASP A 123 14.69 -22.89 -1.38
C ASP A 123 15.15 -21.42 -1.35
N ALA A 124 16.47 -21.23 -1.44
CA ALA A 124 17.09 -19.90 -1.49
C ALA A 124 17.12 -19.30 -2.92
N CYS A 125 16.43 -19.91 -3.89
CA CYS A 125 16.36 -19.38 -5.26
C CYS A 125 15.31 -18.27 -5.39
N CYS A 126 15.30 -17.67 -6.58
CA CYS A 126 14.13 -17.28 -7.37
C CYS A 126 12.95 -16.63 -6.63
N VAL A 127 12.48 -15.50 -7.15
CA VAL A 127 11.32 -14.79 -6.60
C VAL A 127 10.08 -15.72 -6.56
N PRO A 128 9.37 -15.82 -5.42
CA PRO A 128 8.13 -16.60 -5.35
C PRO A 128 7.08 -16.07 -6.33
N PRO A 129 6.15 -16.91 -6.81
CA PRO A 129 5.02 -16.44 -7.61
C PRO A 129 4.19 -15.39 -6.85
N SER A 130 3.66 -14.42 -7.58
CA SER A 130 2.73 -13.43 -7.00
C SER A 130 1.43 -14.08 -6.57
N GLY A 131 0.87 -13.58 -5.47
CA GLY A 131 -0.42 -14.04 -4.96
C GLY A 131 -0.69 -13.49 -3.56
N GLU A 132 -1.79 -13.95 -2.98
CA GLU A 132 -2.27 -13.55 -1.67
C GLU A 132 -2.28 -14.74 -0.72
N VAL A 133 -2.00 -14.47 0.55
CA VAL A 133 -2.13 -15.43 1.64
C VAL A 133 -3.04 -14.86 2.72
N ALA A 134 -3.99 -15.66 3.16
CA ALA A 134 -4.85 -15.37 4.30
C ALA A 134 -4.61 -16.42 5.39
N VAL A 135 -4.64 -15.98 6.64
CA VAL A 135 -4.46 -16.83 7.82
C VAL A 135 -5.59 -16.60 8.81
N ALA A 136 -6.01 -17.67 9.47
CA ALA A 136 -7.03 -17.62 10.52
C ALA A 136 -6.82 -18.76 11.52
N PRO A 137 -7.28 -18.64 12.78
CA PRO A 137 -7.44 -19.80 13.63
C PRO A 137 -8.29 -20.86 12.93
N ARG A 138 -7.95 -22.13 13.10
CA ARG A 138 -8.74 -23.22 12.55
C ARG A 138 -9.99 -23.45 13.39
N LEU A 139 -11.16 -23.38 12.76
CA LEU A 139 -12.44 -23.62 13.43
C LEU A 139 -12.46 -25.04 14.04
N GLY A 140 -12.80 -25.12 15.33
CA GLY A 140 -12.89 -26.39 16.07
C GLY A 140 -11.55 -27.05 16.39
N THR A 141 -10.40 -26.47 15.97
CA THR A 141 -9.07 -27.04 16.21
C THR A 141 -8.15 -25.97 16.84
N PRO A 142 -8.15 -25.84 18.18
CA PRO A 142 -7.55 -24.70 18.88
C PRO A 142 -6.03 -24.65 18.78
N ASN A 143 -5.38 -25.74 18.41
CA ASN A 143 -3.94 -25.84 18.19
C ASN A 143 -3.56 -25.69 16.71
N ALA A 144 -4.45 -25.20 15.85
CA ALA A 144 -4.18 -25.13 14.41
C ALA A 144 -4.52 -23.78 13.77
N VAL A 145 -3.78 -23.49 12.70
CA VAL A 145 -3.95 -22.31 11.86
C VAL A 145 -4.39 -22.78 10.48
N PHE A 146 -5.49 -22.21 9.98
CA PHE A 146 -5.88 -22.35 8.58
C PHE A 146 -5.14 -21.33 7.73
N VAL A 147 -4.58 -21.79 6.61
CA VAL A 147 -3.88 -20.95 5.64
C VAL A 147 -4.53 -21.15 4.27
N GLN A 148 -4.84 -20.05 3.61
CA GLN A 148 -5.37 -20.06 2.26
C GLN A 148 -4.53 -19.21 1.32
N THR A 149 -4.07 -19.81 0.23
CA THR A 149 -3.29 -19.14 -0.81
C THR A 149 -4.11 -18.99 -2.10
N ARG A 150 -3.96 -17.83 -2.75
CA ARG A 150 -4.62 -17.48 -4.00
C ARG A 150 -3.62 -16.87 -4.97
N ASN A 151 -3.90 -17.00 -6.27
CA ASN A 151 -3.22 -16.19 -7.27
C ASN A 151 -3.82 -14.78 -7.30
N SER A 152 -3.16 -13.85 -8.00
CA SER A 152 -3.62 -12.45 -8.11
C SER A 152 -4.98 -12.23 -8.78
N ALA A 153 -5.63 -13.29 -9.29
CA ALA A 153 -7.02 -13.26 -9.72
C ALA A 153 -8.00 -13.72 -8.62
N GLY A 154 -7.53 -13.94 -7.39
CA GLY A 154 -8.32 -14.43 -6.26
C GLY A 154 -8.65 -15.92 -6.31
N THR A 155 -8.09 -16.68 -7.27
CA THR A 155 -8.38 -18.12 -7.42
C THR A 155 -7.51 -18.94 -6.46
N PRO A 156 -8.09 -19.87 -5.67
CA PRO A 156 -7.31 -20.77 -4.83
C PRO A 156 -6.23 -21.49 -5.64
N THR A 157 -4.98 -21.31 -5.23
CA THR A 157 -3.81 -21.80 -5.97
C THR A 157 -2.78 -22.31 -4.98
N ASP A 158 -2.17 -23.46 -5.28
CA ASP A 158 -1.12 -24.06 -4.49
C ASP A 158 0.17 -23.22 -4.57
N LEU A 159 0.40 -22.38 -3.56
CA LEU A 159 1.60 -21.58 -3.41
C LEU A 159 2.34 -21.96 -2.13
N GLY A 160 3.67 -21.90 -2.18
CA GLY A 160 4.48 -22.03 -0.97
C GLY A 160 4.30 -20.81 -0.06
N PHE A 161 4.45 -21.01 1.23
CA PHE A 161 4.30 -19.93 2.21
C PHE A 161 5.17 -20.13 3.44
N HIS A 162 5.48 -19.03 4.11
CA HIS A 162 6.11 -19.01 5.42
C HIS A 162 5.05 -18.54 6.42
N LEU A 163 4.86 -19.29 7.50
CA LEU A 163 3.94 -18.95 8.59
C LEU A 163 4.74 -18.66 9.85
N VAL A 164 4.46 -17.54 10.49
CA VAL A 164 4.95 -17.18 11.82
C VAL A 164 3.75 -17.15 12.77
N VAL A 165 3.90 -17.85 13.89
CA VAL A 165 2.94 -17.85 15.00
C VAL A 165 3.64 -17.27 16.22
N HIS A 166 3.08 -16.20 16.76
CA HIS A 166 3.60 -15.53 17.93
C HIS A 166 2.63 -15.66 19.09
N LEU A 167 3.08 -16.27 20.19
CA LEU A 167 2.32 -16.42 21.42
C LEU A 167 2.89 -15.46 22.48
N SER A 168 2.02 -14.65 23.07
CA SER A 168 2.33 -13.65 24.10
C SER A 168 1.93 -14.11 25.50
#